data_AF-A0A5B7K5E1-F1
#
_entry.id   AF-A0A5B7K5E1-F1
#
_cell.length_a   1.000
_cell.length_b   1.000
_cell.length_c   1.000
_cell.angle_alpha   90.00
_cell.angle_beta   90.00
_cell.angle_gamma   90.00
#
_symmetry.space_group_name_H-M   'P 1'
#
loop_
_entity.id
_entity.type
_entity.pdbx_description
1 polymer ?
#
loop_
_entity_poly.entity_id
_entity_poly.type
_entity_poly.pdbx_seq_one_letter_code
_entity_poly.pdbx_strand_id
1 'polypeptide(L)'
;MLNVQTVRFAAYDRDGPLCVLKILKEYIKRTDELHTGPGNVDGKLLISYVKPHRSISKDTVAQWLKTMLAKCGIDTKRYTAGSVRPASASMAQTL
;
A
#
# COMPACT_ATOMS: atom_id res chain seq x y z
N MET A 1 22.19 -2.91 13.71
CA MET A 1 21.32 -4.09 13.54
C MET A 1 20.03 -3.66 12.88
N LEU A 2 19.73 -4.11 11.67
CA LEU A 2 18.45 -3.86 11.01
C LEU A 2 17.38 -4.71 11.70
N ASN A 3 16.43 -4.07 12.39
CA ASN A 3 15.29 -4.74 13.00
C ASN A 3 14.26 -5.06 11.91
N VAL A 4 14.42 -6.20 11.23
CA VAL A 4 13.50 -6.64 10.18
C VAL A 4 12.32 -7.37 10.84
N GLN A 5 11.18 -6.69 10.97
CA GLN A 5 9.92 -7.35 11.27
C GLN A 5 9.42 -8.10 10.04
N THR A 6 9.21 -9.41 10.18
CA THR A 6 8.66 -10.25 9.13
C THR A 6 7.14 -10.26 9.22
N VAL A 7 6.48 -9.94 8.11
CA VAL A 7 5.01 -10.05 7.97
C VAL A 7 4.69 -11.22 7.03
N ARG A 8 3.69 -12.03 7.38
CA ARG A 8 3.23 -13.15 6.55
C ARG A 8 1.84 -12.84 5.99
N PHE A 9 1.69 -12.99 4.68
CA PHE A 9 0.40 -12.85 3.99
C PHE A 9 -0.06 -14.21 3.47
N ALA A 10 -1.32 -14.56 3.75
CA ALA A 10 -1.98 -15.71 3.12
C ALA A 10 -2.61 -15.29 1.79
N ALA A 11 -2.66 -16.20 0.82
CA ALA A 11 -3.40 -15.96 -0.40
C ALA A 11 -4.91 -15.88 -0.09
N TYR A 12 -5.58 -14.88 -0.65
CA TYR A 12 -7.03 -14.78 -0.65
C TYR A 12 -7.56 -15.20 -2.03
N ASP A 13 -7.99 -16.45 -2.17
CA ASP A 13 -8.36 -17.01 -3.48
C ASP A 13 -9.81 -16.76 -3.87
N ARG A 14 -10.66 -16.30 -2.95
CA ARG A 14 -12.06 -15.97 -3.24
C ARG A 14 -12.20 -14.76 -4.17
N ASP A 15 -11.29 -13.78 -4.05
CA ASP A 15 -11.30 -12.58 -4.89
C ASP A 15 -9.86 -12.10 -5.15
N GLY A 16 -9.37 -12.35 -6.37
CA GLY A 16 -8.02 -12.01 -6.80
C GLY A 16 -7.68 -10.52 -6.66
N PRO A 17 -8.53 -9.61 -7.16
CA PRO A 17 -8.40 -8.17 -6.93
C PRO A 17 -8.27 -7.71 -5.45
N LEU A 18 -8.78 -8.47 -4.48
CA LEU A 18 -8.64 -8.16 -3.05
C LEU A 18 -7.43 -8.86 -2.40
N CYS A 19 -6.75 -9.75 -3.12
CA CYS A 19 -5.64 -10.53 -2.58
C CYS A 19 -4.34 -9.72 -2.51
N VAL A 20 -3.97 -9.29 -1.31
CA VAL A 20 -2.71 -8.57 -1.03
C VAL A 20 -1.49 -9.31 -1.58
N LEU A 21 -1.42 -10.64 -1.46
CA LEU A 21 -0.28 -11.41 -1.97
C LEU A 21 -0.16 -11.30 -3.50
N LYS A 22 -1.27 -11.44 -4.24
CA LYS A 22 -1.28 -11.35 -5.70
C LYS A 22 -0.93 -9.94 -6.16
N ILE A 23 -1.52 -8.93 -5.52
CA ILE A 23 -1.26 -7.50 -5.82
C ILE A 23 0.21 -7.14 -5.56
N LEU A 24 0.76 -7.53 -4.41
CA LEU A 24 2.15 -7.22 -4.06
C LEU A 24 3.15 -7.89 -5.00
N LYS A 25 2.92 -9.16 -5.35
CA LYS A 25 3.77 -9.86 -6.32
C LYS A 25 3.77 -9.16 -7.68
N GLU A 26 2.60 -8.77 -8.17
CA GLU A 26 2.48 -8.05 -9.44
C GLU A 26 3.12 -6.66 -9.38
N TYR A 27 2.94 -5.94 -8.27
CA TYR A 27 3.58 -4.63 -8.08
C TYR A 27 5.11 -4.75 -8.11
N ILE A 28 5.69 -5.66 -7.31
CA ILE A 28 7.14 -5.89 -7.27
C ILE A 28 7.66 -6.24 -8.66
N LYS A 29 7.00 -7.17 -9.37
CA LYS A 29 7.37 -7.55 -10.72
C LYS A 29 7.42 -6.35 -11.69
N ARG A 30 6.47 -5.43 -11.60
CA ARG A 30 6.41 -4.24 -12.46
C ARG A 30 7.42 -3.16 -12.10
N THR A 31 7.84 -3.11 -10.83
CA THR A 31 8.76 -2.08 -10.34
C THR A 31 10.20 -2.55 -10.16
N ASP A 32 10.49 -3.82 -10.46
CA ASP A 32 11.80 -4.44 -10.23
C ASP A 32 12.97 -3.65 -10.87
N GLU A 33 12.77 -3.22 -12.11
CA GLU A 33 13.74 -2.39 -12.86
C GLU A 33 13.95 -0.99 -12.24
N LEU A 34 12.96 -0.50 -11.48
CA LEU A 34 13.02 0.80 -10.80
C LEU A 34 13.66 0.69 -9.41
N HIS A 35 13.60 -0.49 -8.80
CA HIS A 35 14.21 -0.79 -7.50
C HIS A 35 15.74 -0.94 -7.57
N THR A 36 16.28 -1.31 -8.74
CA THR A 36 17.72 -1.54 -8.97
C THR A 36 18.49 -0.29 -9.42
N GLY A 37 17.79 0.79 -9.78
CA GLY A 37 18.40 2.07 -10.18
C GLY A 37 18.71 3.03 -9.02
N PRO A 38 19.37 4.17 -9.29
CA PRO A 38 19.74 5.17 -8.26
C PRO A 38 18.54 5.87 -7.60
N GLY A 39 17.31 5.56 -8.02
CA GLY A 39 16.07 6.13 -7.52
C GLY A 39 15.63 5.61 -6.15
N ASN A 40 15.93 4.33 -5.81
CA ASN A 40 15.48 3.72 -4.56
C ASN A 40 16.63 3.46 -3.58
N VAL A 41 17.21 4.54 -3.08
CA VAL A 41 18.37 4.51 -2.15
C VAL A 41 18.01 3.90 -0.79
N ASP A 42 16.73 3.99 -0.39
CA ASP A 42 16.28 3.61 0.96
C ASP A 42 15.71 2.17 1.03
N GLY A 43 15.63 1.46 -0.10
CA GLY A 43 15.08 0.11 -0.19
C GLY A 43 13.59 0.00 0.16
N LYS A 44 12.80 1.09 0.03
CA LYS A 44 11.37 1.04 0.35
C LYS A 44 10.59 0.33 -0.76
N LEU A 45 9.56 -0.41 -0.35
CA LEU A 45 8.67 -1.11 -1.29
C LEU A 45 7.95 -0.14 -2.22
N LEU A 46 7.30 0.87 -1.66
CA LEU A 46 6.51 1.83 -2.44
C LEU A 46 7.37 2.96 -2.99
N ILE A 47 7.29 3.18 -4.30
CA ILE A 47 8.07 4.16 -5.05
C ILE A 47 7.15 5.09 -5.85
N SER A 48 7.64 6.28 -6.16
CA SER A 48 6.93 7.26 -6.97
C SER A 48 6.85 6.79 -8.42
N TYR A 49 5.70 7.00 -9.07
CA TYR A 49 5.58 6.81 -10.51
C TYR A 49 6.22 7.95 -11.31
N VAL A 50 6.55 9.07 -10.66
CA VAL A 50 7.22 10.22 -11.28
C VAL A 50 8.74 10.04 -11.16
N LYS A 51 9.46 10.24 -12.27
CA LYS A 51 10.95 10.25 -12.28
C LYS A 51 11.49 11.27 -11.25
N PRO A 52 12.54 10.95 -10.49
CA PRO A 52 13.42 9.77 -10.62
C PRO A 52 12.97 8.54 -9.80
N HIS A 53 11.67 8.29 -9.63
CA HIS A 53 11.11 7.09 -8.99
C HIS A 53 11.56 6.83 -7.55
N ARG A 54 11.64 7.91 -6.76
CA ARG A 54 12.07 7.82 -5.35
C ARG A 54 11.04 7.14 -4.47
N SER A 55 11.52 6.59 -3.36
CA SER A 55 10.71 6.21 -2.19
C SER A 55 9.66 7.27 -1.87
N ILE A 56 8.40 6.84 -1.67
CA ILE A 56 7.33 7.77 -1.27
C ILE A 56 7.31 8.00 0.25
N SER A 57 6.76 9.14 0.66
CA SER A 57 6.54 9.46 2.07
C SER A 57 5.24 8.83 2.60
N LYS A 58 5.06 8.86 3.93
CA LYS A 58 3.82 8.45 4.58
C LYS A 58 2.65 9.34 4.15
N ASP A 59 2.89 10.64 4.00
CA ASP A 59 1.90 11.62 3.54
C ASP A 59 1.41 11.32 2.11
N THR A 60 2.30 10.91 1.20
CA THR A 60 1.89 10.47 -0.14
C THR A 60 0.93 9.29 -0.07
N VAL A 61 1.23 8.27 0.75
CA VAL A 61 0.35 7.12 0.95
C VAL A 61 -0.99 7.55 1.54
N ALA A 62 -0.98 8.45 2.53
CA ALA A 62 -2.20 8.97 3.13
C ALA A 62 -3.08 9.71 2.10
N GLN A 63 -2.47 10.48 1.21
CA GLN A 63 -3.18 11.17 0.13
C GLN A 63 -3.75 10.21 -0.91
N TRP A 64 -3.03 9.13 -1.26
CA TRP A 64 -3.55 8.07 -2.13
C TRP A 64 -4.76 7.37 -1.50
N LEU A 65 -4.69 7.03 -0.22
CA LEU A 65 -5.82 6.45 0.51
C LEU A 65 -7.02 7.39 0.51
N LYS A 66 -6.82 8.68 0.83
CA LYS A 66 -7.90 9.67 0.80
C LYS A 66 -8.52 9.79 -0.59
N THR A 67 -7.69 9.76 -1.64
CA THR A 67 -8.17 9.78 -3.04
C THR A 67 -9.01 8.54 -3.36
N MET A 68 -8.59 7.35 -2.90
CA MET A 68 -9.35 6.12 -3.10
C MET A 68 -10.68 6.14 -2.35
N LEU A 69 -10.70 6.63 -1.09
CA LEU A 69 -11.95 6.84 -0.35
C LEU A 69 -12.92 7.72 -1.13
N ALA A 70 -12.46 8.86 -1.67
CA ALA A 70 -13.27 9.74 -2.50
C ALA A 70 -13.81 9.03 -3.75
N LYS A 71 -12.98 8.25 -4.44
CA LYS A 71 -13.37 7.47 -5.63
C LYS A 71 -14.43 6.41 -5.31
N CYS A 72 -14.43 5.88 -4.10
CA CYS A 72 -15.45 4.96 -3.61
C CYS A 72 -16.72 5.66 -3.08
N GLY A 73 -16.83 6.98 -3.21
CA GLY A 73 -17.97 7.76 -2.72
C GLY A 73 -17.99 7.99 -1.21
N ILE A 74 -16.87 7.74 -0.50
CA ILE A 74 -16.76 7.96 0.94
C ILE A 74 -16.45 9.43 1.22
N ASP A 75 -17.15 10.04 2.17
CA ASP A 75 -16.95 11.43 2.56
C ASP A 75 -15.56 11.65 3.18
N THR A 76 -14.67 12.28 2.42
CA THR A 76 -13.29 12.56 2.83
C THR A 76 -13.13 13.79 3.74
N LYS A 77 -14.21 14.52 4.04
CA LYS A 77 -14.22 15.51 5.12
C LYS A 77 -14.33 14.84 6.49
N ARG A 78 -15.05 13.72 6.55
CA ARG A 78 -15.25 12.92 7.76
C ARG A 78 -14.22 11.80 7.92
N TYR A 79 -13.88 11.11 6.84
CA TYR A 79 -12.98 9.96 6.86
C TYR A 79 -11.64 10.27 6.19
N THR A 80 -10.56 9.77 6.79
CA THR A 80 -9.19 9.98 6.29
C THR A 80 -8.45 8.65 6.16
N ALA A 81 -7.21 8.70 5.70
CA ALA A 81 -6.32 7.54 5.71
C ALA A 81 -6.22 6.88 7.11
N GLY A 82 -6.31 7.69 8.18
CA GLY A 82 -6.29 7.19 9.55
C GLY A 82 -7.50 6.35 9.93
N SER A 83 -8.64 6.53 9.25
CA SER A 83 -9.90 5.82 9.51
C SER A 83 -9.90 4.38 8.99
N VAL A 84 -9.04 4.05 8.01
CA VAL A 84 -9.03 2.72 7.35
C VAL A 84 -8.62 1.60 8.33
N ARG A 85 -7.59 1.84 9.14
CA ARG A 85 -7.09 0.87 10.12
C ARG A 85 -8.13 0.47 11.16
N PRO A 86 -8.74 1.41 11.92
CA PRO A 86 -9.76 1.04 12.91
C PRO A 86 -11.01 0.45 12.25
N ALA A 87 -11.42 0.93 11.07
CA ALA A 87 -12.56 0.34 10.34
C ALA A 87 -12.30 -1.12 9.95
N SER A 88 -11.11 -1.43 9.44
CA SER A 88 -10.71 -2.81 9.09
C SER A 88 -10.66 -3.70 10.32
N ALA A 89 -10.12 -3.23 11.44
CA ALA A 89 -10.06 -3.99 12.68
C ALA A 89 -11.45 -4.29 13.24
N SER A 90 -12.35 -3.29 13.22
CA SER A 90 -13.74 -3.46 13.64
C SER A 90 -14.49 -4.46 12.76
N MET A 91 -14.30 -4.42 11.44
CA MET A 91 -14.92 -5.38 10.51
C MET A 91 -14.38 -6.80 10.71
N ALA A 92 -13.07 -6.93 10.93
CA ALA A 92 -12.45 -8.24 11.17
C ALA A 92 -12.98 -8.92 12.44
N GLN A 93 -13.40 -8.16 13.46
CA GLN A 93 -14.05 -8.71 14.66
C GLN A 93 -15.46 -9.23 14.39
N THR A 94 -16.10 -8.81 13.30
CA THR A 94 -17.47 -9.22 12.95
C THR A 94 -17.52 -10.40 11.98
N LEU A 95 -16.38 -10.83 11.44
CA LEU A 95 -16.22 -11.99 10.55
C LEU A 95 -15.87 -13.24 11.35
#